data_AF-A0A7K2TD16-F1
#
_entry.id   AF-A0A7K2TD16-F1
#
_cell.length_a   1.000
_cell.length_b   1.000
_cell.length_c   1.000
_cell.angle_alpha   90.00
_cell.angle_beta   90.00
_cell.angle_gamma   90.00
#
_symmetry.space_group_name_H-M   'P 1'
#
loop_
_entity.id
_entity.type
_entity.pdbx_description
1 polymer ?
#
loop_
_entity_poly.entity_id
_entity_poly.type
_entity_poly.pdbx_seq_one_letter_code
_entity_poly.pdbx_strand_id
1 'polypeptide(L)'
;MTGPSTTPRGEHTPRPGATWQTHLARVERLVADDASGPRPNRATRRAAARSTEEPMTDQTRLRLAHQARRAKEHQLDDIRRALCDIGFMQDDDPYSHADLADVIRQNGAALREVGEADGADAHDLTAPAPAATEATEPDLPPGFGPVVPCIAPPNEPATSPLRNQLAAAIGRTNLPMWHKAARYKAADAVLAELYGPTADLQHRFTVAPHDPEAEQERDGAYRERAHLVALVAGGLAEQVVVAPAPDVDEPGWQILYATLHGRQCSWHFSPRDADLIEHFDHVPADDPCAQWDGHTTDAKYEHIDYLARSLGTPGTVRGR
;
A
#
# COMPACT_ATOMS: atom_id res chain seq x y z
N MET A 1 39.56 -40.20 11.20
CA MET A 1 38.36 -39.34 11.05
C MET A 1 38.17 -39.07 9.57
N THR A 2 37.24 -39.77 8.93
CA THR A 2 36.91 -39.63 7.50
C THR A 2 35.77 -38.62 7.37
N GLY A 3 36.02 -37.49 6.70
CA GLY A 3 35.04 -36.45 6.44
C GLY A 3 34.02 -36.84 5.37
N PRO A 4 32.82 -36.21 5.35
CA PRO A 4 31.76 -36.53 4.40
C PRO A 4 32.18 -36.19 2.96
N SER A 5 32.05 -37.19 2.08
CA SER A 5 32.31 -37.08 0.63
C SER A 5 31.22 -36.25 -0.04
N THR A 6 31.62 -35.11 -0.62
CA THR A 6 30.77 -34.18 -1.37
C THR A 6 30.89 -34.40 -2.88
N THR A 7 30.87 -35.65 -3.34
CA THR A 7 30.81 -35.92 -4.79
C THR A 7 29.35 -35.77 -5.25
N PRO A 8 29.00 -34.74 -6.04
CA PRO A 8 27.63 -34.58 -6.52
C PRO A 8 27.26 -35.80 -7.37
N ARG A 9 26.15 -36.44 -6.99
CA ARG A 9 25.62 -37.60 -7.69
C ARG A 9 25.20 -37.14 -9.09
N GLY A 10 25.88 -37.65 -10.11
CA GLY A 10 25.63 -37.28 -11.51
C GLY A 10 24.13 -37.34 -11.82
N GLU A 11 23.59 -36.17 -12.16
CA GLU A 11 22.19 -36.01 -12.55
C GLU A 11 21.98 -36.81 -13.84
N HIS A 12 21.07 -37.79 -13.80
CA HIS A 12 20.81 -38.65 -14.95
C HIS A 12 20.22 -37.81 -16.07
N THR A 13 21.04 -37.48 -17.07
CA THR A 13 20.56 -36.88 -18.31
C THR A 13 19.57 -37.85 -18.95
N PRO A 14 18.28 -37.47 -19.12
CA PRO A 14 17.32 -38.37 -19.73
C PRO A 14 17.76 -38.70 -21.15
N ARG A 15 17.75 -39.98 -21.48
CA ARG A 15 18.13 -40.48 -22.81
C ARG A 15 17.16 -39.87 -23.84
N PRO A 16 17.64 -39.18 -24.89
CA PRO A 16 16.77 -38.68 -25.95
C PRO A 16 15.95 -39.83 -26.54
N GLY A 17 14.61 -39.71 -26.53
CA GLY A 17 13.69 -40.72 -27.05
C GLY A 17 12.94 -41.57 -26.00
N ALA A 18 13.21 -41.40 -24.70
CA ALA A 18 12.39 -42.03 -23.66
C ALA A 18 11.02 -41.31 -23.55
N THR A 19 9.95 -41.96 -23.99
CA THR A 19 8.58 -41.53 -23.72
C THR A 19 8.08 -42.28 -22.50
N TRP A 20 7.59 -41.57 -21.49
CA TRP A 20 6.94 -42.18 -20.34
C TRP A 20 5.44 -42.17 -20.60
N GLN A 21 4.82 -43.35 -20.66
CA GLN A 21 3.36 -43.49 -20.65
C GLN A 21 2.93 -43.82 -19.23
N THR A 22 2.28 -42.87 -18.57
CA THR A 22 1.70 -43.10 -17.25
C THR A 22 0.27 -43.59 -17.43
N HIS A 23 0.03 -44.87 -17.13
CA HIS A 23 -1.32 -45.42 -17.07
C HIS A 23 -1.82 -45.33 -15.64
N LEU A 24 -2.80 -44.47 -15.38
CA LEU A 24 -3.48 -44.39 -14.09
C LEU A 24 -4.55 -45.49 -14.04
N ALA A 25 -4.24 -46.59 -13.34
CA ALA A 25 -5.22 -47.63 -13.04
C ALA A 25 -5.91 -47.30 -11.72
N ARG A 26 -7.23 -47.09 -11.74
CA ARG A 26 -8.05 -46.97 -10.54
C ARG A 26 -8.27 -48.36 -9.96
N VAL A 27 -7.53 -48.68 -8.89
CA VAL A 27 -7.67 -49.96 -8.19
C VAL A 27 -8.49 -49.70 -6.92
N GLU A 28 -9.80 -49.87 -7.03
CA GLU A 28 -10.66 -49.87 -5.86
C GLU A 28 -10.51 -51.22 -5.15
N ARG A 29 -10.07 -51.19 -3.89
CA ARG A 29 -9.99 -52.37 -3.04
C ARG A 29 -11.01 -52.20 -1.92
N LEU A 30 -12.00 -53.07 -1.87
CA LEU A 30 -12.87 -53.24 -0.70
C LEU A 30 -12.00 -53.72 0.46
N VAL A 31 -11.91 -52.91 1.50
CA VAL A 31 -11.24 -53.24 2.77
C VAL A 31 -12.34 -53.46 3.78
N ALA A 32 -12.34 -54.61 4.46
CA ALA A 32 -13.29 -54.89 5.52
C ALA A 32 -13.12 -53.92 6.70
N ASP A 33 -14.21 -53.56 7.36
CA ASP A 33 -14.23 -52.53 8.41
C ASP A 33 -13.37 -52.88 9.64
N ASP A 34 -13.03 -54.15 9.83
CA ASP A 34 -12.19 -54.66 10.91
C ASP A 34 -10.69 -54.79 10.53
N ALA A 35 -10.33 -54.47 9.28
CA ALA A 35 -8.94 -54.54 8.85
C ALA A 35 -8.12 -53.37 9.46
N SER A 36 -6.95 -53.69 10.00
CA SER A 36 -5.97 -52.69 10.44
C SER A 36 -5.69 -51.69 9.33
N GLY A 37 -5.82 -50.39 9.63
CA GLY A 37 -5.67 -49.32 8.64
C GLY A 37 -4.34 -49.41 7.85
N PRO A 38 -4.33 -48.97 6.58
CA PRO A 38 -3.15 -49.06 5.73
C PRO A 38 -1.96 -48.34 6.38
N ARG A 39 -0.80 -49.01 6.40
CA ARG A 39 0.44 -48.40 6.89
C ARG A 39 0.73 -47.14 6.08
N PRO A 40 0.92 -45.98 6.74
CA PRO A 40 1.26 -44.74 6.05
C PRO A 40 2.50 -44.93 5.17
N ASN A 41 2.42 -44.46 3.92
CA ASN A 41 3.53 -44.61 3.00
C ASN A 41 4.74 -43.78 3.47
N ARG A 42 5.90 -43.98 2.83
CA ARG A 42 7.15 -43.30 3.24
C ARG A 42 7.02 -41.77 3.18
N ALA A 43 6.27 -41.23 2.22
CA ALA A 43 6.04 -39.79 2.11
C ALA A 43 5.18 -39.28 3.28
N THR A 44 4.10 -40.00 3.62
CA THR A 44 3.25 -39.68 4.78
C THR A 44 4.03 -39.74 6.09
N ARG A 45 4.89 -40.74 6.29
CA ARG A 45 5.75 -40.82 7.48
C ARG A 45 6.77 -39.69 7.56
N ARG A 46 7.33 -39.27 6.43
CA ARG A 46 8.23 -38.10 6.35
C ARG A 46 7.51 -36.77 6.58
N ALA A 47 6.24 -36.67 6.16
CA ALA A 47 5.41 -35.52 6.47
C ALA A 47 5.07 -35.48 7.97
N ALA A 48 4.66 -36.61 8.54
CA ALA A 48 4.37 -36.75 9.97
C ALA A 48 5.61 -36.46 10.87
N ALA A 49 6.80 -36.90 10.44
CA ALA A 49 8.04 -36.60 11.14
C ALA A 49 8.48 -35.13 11.03
N ARG A 50 8.04 -34.42 9.97
CA ARG A 50 8.25 -32.97 9.83
C ARG A 50 7.26 -32.15 10.64
N SER A 51 6.03 -32.63 10.81
CA SER A 51 5.04 -31.98 11.69
C SER A 51 5.35 -32.12 13.18
N THR A 52 6.30 -32.98 13.56
CA THR A 52 6.84 -33.07 14.93
C THR A 52 8.04 -32.16 15.17
N GLU A 53 8.37 -31.23 14.24
CA GLU A 53 9.35 -30.19 14.52
C GLU A 53 8.89 -29.35 15.71
N GLU A 54 9.81 -29.14 16.66
CA GLU A 54 9.55 -28.46 17.92
C GLU A 54 8.83 -27.12 17.68
N PRO A 55 7.85 -26.75 18.54
CA PRO A 55 7.16 -25.47 18.41
C PRO A 55 8.21 -24.37 18.37
N MET A 56 8.30 -23.70 17.21
CA MET A 56 9.24 -22.63 16.97
C MET A 56 9.13 -21.62 18.11
N THR A 57 10.20 -21.47 18.89
CA THR A 57 10.18 -20.62 20.08
C THR A 57 9.82 -19.19 19.69
N ASP A 58 9.15 -18.46 20.58
CA ASP A 58 8.75 -17.08 20.30
C ASP A 58 9.95 -16.17 20.02
N GLN A 59 11.13 -16.50 20.56
CA GLN A 59 12.39 -15.85 20.22
C GLN A 59 12.80 -16.03 18.76
N THR A 60 12.62 -17.24 18.21
CA THR A 60 12.90 -17.52 16.78
C THR A 60 11.90 -16.79 15.89
N ARG A 61 10.61 -16.74 16.28
CA ARG A 61 9.58 -15.95 15.58
C ARG A 61 9.93 -14.47 15.55
N LEU A 62 10.28 -13.88 16.70
CA LEU A 62 10.68 -12.47 16.79
C LEU A 62 11.93 -12.16 15.96
N ARG A 63 12.92 -13.06 15.97
CA ARG A 63 14.15 -12.89 15.18
C ARG A 63 13.86 -12.92 13.67
N LEU A 64 13.02 -13.85 13.22
CA LEU A 64 12.61 -13.93 11.81
C LEU A 64 11.77 -12.72 11.39
N ALA A 65 10.85 -12.27 12.24
CA ALA A 65 10.07 -11.06 11.98
C ALA A 65 10.96 -9.81 11.87
N HIS A 66 11.96 -9.67 12.75
CA HIS A 66 12.92 -8.58 12.67
C HIS A 66 13.77 -8.65 11.39
N GLN A 67 14.25 -9.85 11.03
CA GLN A 67 15.02 -10.05 9.79
C GLN A 67 14.19 -9.73 8.54
N ALA A 68 12.91 -10.11 8.52
CA ALA A 68 11.99 -9.77 7.44
C ALA A 68 11.76 -8.25 7.34
N ARG A 69 11.64 -7.55 8.48
CA ARG A 69 11.51 -6.08 8.50
C ARG A 69 12.76 -5.40 7.94
N ARG A 70 13.96 -5.83 8.35
CA ARG A 70 15.24 -5.31 7.83
C ARG A 70 15.42 -5.55 6.34
N ALA A 71 15.04 -6.73 5.84
CA ALA A 71 15.09 -7.02 4.41
C ALA A 71 14.16 -6.11 3.61
N LYS A 72 12.96 -5.83 4.14
CA LYS A 72 12.00 -4.90 3.52
C LYS A 72 12.49 -3.45 3.54
N GLU A 73 13.07 -2.99 4.65
CA GLU A 73 13.72 -1.66 4.74
C GLU A 73 14.78 -1.49 3.65
N HIS A 74 15.70 -2.44 3.51
CA HIS A 74 16.72 -2.41 2.45
C HIS A 74 16.14 -2.38 1.03
N GLN A 75 15.07 -3.14 0.76
CA GLN A 75 14.40 -3.09 -0.54
C GLN A 75 13.78 -1.72 -0.82
N LEU A 76 13.19 -1.08 0.19
CA LEU A 76 12.63 0.26 0.05
C LEU A 76 13.73 1.31 -0.14
N ASP A 77 14.88 1.17 0.52
CA ASP A 77 16.05 2.03 0.31
C ASP A 77 16.59 1.93 -1.12
N ASP A 78 16.71 0.71 -1.65
CA ASP A 78 17.14 0.49 -3.04
C ASP A 78 16.18 1.13 -4.05
N ILE A 79 14.86 1.03 -3.80
CA ILE A 79 13.85 1.68 -4.63
C ILE A 79 13.94 3.20 -4.52
N ARG A 80 14.08 3.76 -3.31
CA ARG A 80 14.24 5.20 -3.09
C ARG A 80 15.45 5.72 -3.85
N ARG A 81 16.60 5.05 -3.72
CA ARG A 81 17.83 5.40 -4.45
C ARG A 81 17.62 5.39 -5.96
N ALA A 82 16.95 4.37 -6.48
CA ALA A 82 16.63 4.31 -7.91
C ALA A 82 15.70 5.46 -8.37
N LEU A 83 14.75 5.90 -7.53
CA LEU A 83 13.89 7.04 -7.81
C LEU A 83 14.63 8.38 -7.74
N CYS A 84 15.60 8.52 -6.82
CA CYS A 84 16.51 9.66 -6.77
C CYS A 84 17.40 9.74 -8.03
N ASP A 85 17.98 8.61 -8.45
CA ASP A 85 18.88 8.54 -9.61
C ASP A 85 18.20 8.96 -10.92
N ILE A 86 16.89 8.74 -11.06
CA ILE A 86 16.10 9.17 -12.23
C ILE A 86 15.54 10.60 -12.11
N GLY A 87 15.85 11.29 -11.01
CA GLY A 87 15.37 12.65 -10.73
C GLY A 87 13.86 12.74 -10.47
N PHE A 88 13.22 11.62 -10.15
CA PHE A 88 11.80 11.59 -9.78
C PHE A 88 11.58 12.05 -8.33
N MET A 89 12.59 11.85 -7.49
CA MET A 89 12.61 12.21 -6.07
C MET A 89 13.94 12.90 -5.75
N GLN A 90 13.97 13.84 -4.81
CA GLN A 90 15.24 14.44 -4.34
C GLN A 90 15.77 13.62 -3.15
N ASP A 91 17.09 13.56 -2.97
CA ASP A 91 17.69 12.73 -1.91
C ASP A 91 17.28 13.20 -0.50
N ASP A 92 16.99 14.50 -0.38
CA ASP A 92 16.51 15.19 0.83
C ASP A 92 14.98 15.24 0.93
N ASP A 93 14.24 14.54 0.07
CA ASP A 93 12.78 14.51 0.11
C ASP A 93 12.31 13.76 1.38
N PRO A 94 11.59 14.44 2.31
CA PRO A 94 11.26 13.90 3.63
C PRO A 94 10.18 12.80 3.62
N TYR A 95 9.63 12.42 2.47
CA TYR A 95 8.66 11.33 2.38
C TYR A 95 9.27 9.99 2.84
N SER A 96 8.83 9.58 4.03
CA SER A 96 9.22 8.40 4.79
C SER A 96 8.72 7.10 4.15
N HIS A 97 9.37 5.97 4.44
CA HIS A 97 9.12 4.60 3.92
C HIS A 97 7.65 4.15 3.78
N ALA A 98 6.71 4.78 4.49
CA ALA A 98 5.28 4.48 4.42
C ALA A 98 4.67 4.89 3.06
N ASP A 99 4.99 6.08 2.57
CA ASP A 99 4.41 6.60 1.32
C ASP A 99 4.97 5.89 0.09
N LEU A 100 6.23 5.43 0.12
CA LEU A 100 6.81 4.70 -0.99
C LEU A 100 6.09 3.36 -1.25
N ALA A 101 5.64 2.66 -0.21
CA ALA A 101 4.88 1.43 -0.35
C ALA A 101 3.49 1.67 -0.96
N ASP A 102 2.87 2.80 -0.64
CA ASP A 102 1.56 3.20 -1.17
C ASP A 102 1.68 3.76 -2.60
N VAL A 103 2.74 4.51 -2.90
CA VAL A 103 3.10 4.94 -4.27
C VAL A 103 3.35 3.74 -5.18
N ILE A 104 4.07 2.71 -4.71
CA ILE A 104 4.26 1.46 -5.47
C ILE A 104 2.92 0.75 -5.69
N ARG A 105 2.02 0.76 -4.70
CA ARG A 105 0.69 0.15 -4.80
C ARG A 105 -0.20 0.88 -5.80
N GLN A 106 -0.26 2.21 -5.72
CA GLN A 106 -1.05 3.07 -6.61
C GLN A 106 -0.55 2.99 -8.05
N ASN A 107 0.78 3.06 -8.28
CA ASN A 107 1.34 2.89 -9.61
C ASN A 107 1.18 1.46 -10.15
N GLY A 108 1.23 0.45 -9.28
CA GLY A 108 0.92 -0.93 -9.65
C GLY A 108 -0.53 -1.14 -10.10
N ALA A 109 -1.47 -0.40 -9.51
CA ALA A 109 -2.88 -0.39 -9.91
C ALA A 109 -3.06 0.36 -11.25
N ALA A 110 -2.49 1.55 -11.39
CA ALA A 110 -2.55 2.34 -12.63
C ALA A 110 -1.95 1.59 -13.84
N LEU A 111 -0.85 0.85 -13.65
CA LEU A 111 -0.26 0.03 -14.71
C LEU A 111 -1.12 -1.19 -15.08
N ARG A 112 -1.97 -1.70 -14.19
CA ARG A 112 -2.95 -2.75 -14.54
C ARG A 112 -4.11 -2.18 -15.35
N GLU A 113 -4.62 -1.01 -14.97
CA GLU A 113 -5.70 -0.36 -15.71
C GLU A 113 -5.28 0.00 -17.14
N VAL A 114 -4.05 0.49 -17.33
CA VAL A 114 -3.50 0.73 -18.68
C VAL A 114 -3.30 -0.57 -19.47
N GLY A 115 -2.91 -1.66 -18.79
CA GLY A 115 -2.76 -2.98 -19.42
C GLY A 115 -4.09 -3.66 -19.78
N GLU A 116 -5.18 -3.35 -19.06
CA GLU A 116 -6.53 -3.83 -19.37
C GLU A 116 -7.19 -2.99 -20.47
N ALA A 117 -6.91 -1.69 -20.55
CA ALA A 117 -7.38 -0.81 -21.62
C ALA A 117 -6.80 -1.16 -23.00
N ASP A 118 -5.55 -1.66 -23.07
CA ASP A 118 -4.94 -2.14 -24.32
C ASP A 118 -5.52 -3.49 -24.80
N GLY A 119 -6.37 -4.15 -24.01
CA GLY A 119 -7.00 -5.45 -24.34
C GLY A 119 -8.36 -5.35 -25.02
N ALA A 120 -9.01 -4.19 -25.01
CA ALA A 120 -10.36 -4.00 -25.53
C ALA A 120 -10.43 -2.72 -26.38
N ASP A 121 -10.02 -2.83 -27.64
CA ASP A 121 -10.56 -2.09 -28.80
C ASP A 121 -9.51 -1.98 -29.91
N ALA A 122 -9.28 -3.10 -30.60
CA ALA A 122 -8.81 -3.05 -31.97
C ALA A 122 -10.00 -2.73 -32.90
N HIS A 123 -10.54 -1.50 -32.79
CA HIS A 123 -11.55 -1.00 -33.73
C HIS A 123 -10.88 -0.24 -34.89
N ASP A 124 -11.43 -0.53 -36.07
CA ASP A 124 -11.10 -0.09 -37.42
C ASP A 124 -10.82 1.43 -37.57
N LEU A 125 -9.57 1.77 -37.94
CA LEU A 125 -9.09 3.14 -38.18
C LEU A 125 -9.40 3.70 -39.58
N THR A 126 -10.43 3.20 -40.26
CA THR A 126 -10.80 3.69 -41.62
C THR A 126 -12.08 4.52 -41.72
N ALA A 127 -12.69 4.92 -40.60
CA ALA A 127 -13.84 5.82 -40.63
C ALA A 127 -13.43 7.28 -40.93
N PRO A 128 -14.02 7.94 -41.95
CA PRO A 128 -13.77 9.36 -42.23
C PRO A 128 -14.34 10.26 -41.12
N ALA A 129 -13.60 11.30 -40.77
CA ALA A 129 -13.95 12.27 -39.75
C ALA A 129 -15.34 12.92 -40.02
N PRO A 130 -16.21 13.09 -39.01
CA PRO A 130 -17.46 13.83 -39.18
C PRO A 130 -17.15 15.31 -39.46
N ALA A 131 -17.90 15.87 -40.43
CA ALA A 131 -17.80 17.27 -40.82
C ALA A 131 -18.08 18.19 -39.63
N ALA A 132 -17.26 19.23 -39.49
CA ALA A 132 -17.39 20.25 -38.47
C ALA A 132 -18.77 20.92 -38.55
N THR A 133 -19.57 20.77 -37.49
CA THR A 133 -20.78 21.56 -37.28
C THR A 133 -20.40 23.00 -36.98
N GLU A 134 -20.90 23.92 -37.81
CA GLU A 134 -20.80 25.37 -37.60
C GLU A 134 -21.37 25.76 -36.23
N ALA A 135 -20.53 26.40 -35.42
CA ALA A 135 -20.93 26.95 -34.13
C ALA A 135 -21.88 28.12 -34.34
N THR A 136 -23.09 28.03 -33.80
CA THR A 136 -24.06 29.11 -33.76
C THR A 136 -23.54 30.23 -32.84
N GLU A 137 -23.44 31.44 -33.38
CA GLU A 137 -23.03 32.65 -32.67
C GLU A 137 -24.05 33.00 -31.57
N PRO A 138 -23.64 33.27 -30.32
CA PRO A 138 -24.56 33.65 -29.27
C PRO A 138 -25.07 35.10 -29.46
N ASP A 139 -26.39 35.25 -29.44
CA ASP A 139 -27.09 36.54 -29.51
C ASP A 139 -26.90 37.31 -28.19
N LEU A 140 -26.01 38.32 -28.21
CA LEU A 140 -25.69 39.17 -27.05
C LEU A 140 -26.39 40.54 -27.17
N PRO A 141 -26.92 41.09 -26.07
CA PRO A 141 -27.64 42.35 -26.07
C PRO A 141 -26.75 43.55 -26.47
N PRO A 142 -27.32 44.59 -27.12
CA PRO A 142 -26.57 45.74 -27.59
C PRO A 142 -25.95 46.52 -26.42
N GLY A 143 -24.61 46.55 -26.36
CA GLY A 143 -23.86 47.27 -25.33
C GLY A 143 -22.54 46.60 -24.93
N PHE A 144 -22.33 45.33 -25.27
CA PHE A 144 -21.05 44.67 -25.09
C PHE A 144 -20.10 45.02 -26.24
N GLY A 145 -18.97 45.66 -25.90
CA GLY A 145 -17.89 45.93 -26.85
C GLY A 145 -17.25 44.64 -27.40
N PRO A 146 -16.39 44.74 -28.43
CA PRO A 146 -15.82 43.58 -29.10
C PRO A 146 -15.03 42.71 -28.12
N VAL A 147 -15.46 41.45 -27.96
CA VAL A 147 -14.72 40.45 -27.19
C VAL A 147 -13.56 39.98 -28.05
N VAL A 148 -12.32 40.28 -27.64
CA VAL A 148 -11.12 39.72 -28.26
C VAL A 148 -11.02 38.26 -27.81
N PRO A 149 -11.10 37.27 -28.71
CA PRO A 149 -10.93 35.88 -28.33
C PRO A 149 -9.49 35.64 -27.87
N CYS A 150 -9.33 35.11 -26.65
CA CYS A 150 -8.06 34.56 -26.20
C CYS A 150 -7.73 33.31 -27.03
N ILE A 151 -6.95 33.49 -28.10
CA ILE A 151 -6.36 32.38 -28.84
C ILE A 151 -5.26 31.78 -27.95
N ALA A 152 -5.52 30.60 -27.39
CA ALA A 152 -4.46 29.80 -26.78
C ALA A 152 -3.43 29.43 -27.86
N PRO A 153 -2.11 29.51 -27.58
CA PRO A 153 -1.10 29.12 -28.55
C PRO A 153 -1.29 27.63 -28.93
N PRO A 154 -1.00 27.24 -30.18
CA PRO A 154 -1.12 25.85 -30.60
C PRO A 154 -0.17 24.99 -29.74
N ASN A 155 -0.72 23.92 -29.16
CA ASN A 155 0.05 22.82 -28.57
C ASN A 155 0.85 22.15 -29.70
N GLU A 156 2.06 22.62 -29.96
CA GLU A 156 3.05 21.81 -30.66
C GLU A 156 3.47 20.67 -29.71
N PRO A 157 3.34 19.39 -30.12
CA PRO A 157 3.83 18.30 -29.30
C PRO A 157 5.34 18.46 -29.18
N ALA A 158 5.82 18.66 -27.95
CA ALA A 158 7.24 18.66 -27.66
C ALA A 158 7.88 17.40 -28.28
N THR A 159 8.60 17.59 -29.39
CA THR A 159 9.47 16.58 -29.97
C THR A 159 10.61 16.39 -29.00
N SER A 160 10.42 15.57 -27.96
CA SER A 160 11.32 15.62 -26.82
C SER A 160 12.32 14.47 -26.84
N PRO A 161 13.63 14.76 -27.00
CA PRO A 161 14.71 13.89 -26.53
C PRO A 161 14.52 13.40 -25.09
N LEU A 162 13.69 14.06 -24.26
CA LEU A 162 13.30 13.60 -22.93
C LEU A 162 12.53 12.27 -22.95
N ARG A 163 11.64 12.02 -23.92
CA ARG A 163 10.91 10.73 -24.03
C ARG A 163 11.86 9.59 -24.36
N ASN A 164 12.84 9.85 -25.23
CA ASN A 164 13.88 8.89 -25.61
C ASN A 164 14.95 8.73 -24.51
N GLN A 165 15.25 9.78 -23.75
CA GLN A 165 16.13 9.73 -22.58
C GLN A 165 15.49 8.97 -21.42
N LEU A 166 14.19 9.13 -21.20
CA LEU A 166 13.40 8.38 -20.21
C LEU A 166 13.31 6.90 -20.62
N ALA A 167 13.02 6.59 -21.89
CA ALA A 167 13.03 5.22 -22.41
C ALA A 167 14.43 4.56 -22.35
N ALA A 168 15.50 5.33 -22.59
CA ALA A 168 16.89 4.85 -22.51
C ALA A 168 17.42 4.73 -21.06
N ALA A 169 16.89 5.50 -20.12
CA ALA A 169 17.20 5.36 -18.69
C ALA A 169 16.46 4.14 -18.09
N ILE A 170 15.17 3.98 -18.42
CA ILE A 170 14.35 2.82 -18.06
C ILE A 170 14.88 1.53 -18.73
N GLY A 171 15.47 1.63 -19.92
CA GLY A 171 16.13 0.53 -20.63
C GLY A 171 17.50 0.13 -20.07
N ARG A 172 18.19 1.01 -19.31
CA ARG A 172 19.51 0.74 -18.71
C ARG A 172 19.43 0.08 -17.33
N THR A 173 18.32 0.25 -16.62
CA THR A 173 18.05 -0.40 -15.32
C THR A 173 17.29 -1.72 -15.46
N ASN A 174 16.67 -1.99 -16.61
CA ASN A 174 16.09 -3.29 -16.94
C ASN A 174 17.12 -4.20 -17.61
N LEU A 175 17.50 -5.30 -16.95
CA LEU A 175 17.97 -6.50 -17.66
C LEU A 175 16.91 -6.91 -18.71
N PRO A 176 17.30 -7.50 -19.85
CA PRO A 176 16.41 -7.67 -21.01
C PRO A 176 15.09 -8.38 -20.68
N MET A 177 14.00 -8.00 -21.34
CA MET A 177 12.62 -8.52 -21.15
C MET A 177 12.50 -10.06 -21.08
N TRP A 178 13.38 -10.82 -21.72
CA TRP A 178 13.38 -12.29 -21.64
C TRP A 178 13.81 -12.83 -20.25
N HIS A 179 14.49 -12.03 -19.43
CA HIS A 179 14.75 -12.33 -18.02
C HIS A 179 13.57 -11.98 -17.10
N LYS A 180 12.70 -11.03 -17.46
CA LYS A 180 11.50 -10.68 -16.69
C LYS A 180 10.44 -11.79 -16.83
N ALA A 181 10.19 -12.24 -18.06
CA ALA A 181 9.33 -13.41 -18.31
C ALA A 181 9.90 -14.68 -17.67
N ALA A 182 11.22 -14.90 -17.71
CA ALA A 182 11.85 -16.04 -17.04
C ALA A 182 11.81 -15.94 -15.50
N ARG A 183 11.88 -14.73 -14.91
CA ARG A 183 11.76 -14.52 -13.46
C ARG A 183 10.33 -14.61 -12.96
N TYR A 184 9.34 -14.10 -13.68
CA TYR A 184 7.93 -14.32 -13.34
C TYR A 184 7.54 -15.77 -13.54
N LYS A 185 8.05 -16.44 -14.59
CA LYS A 185 7.84 -17.88 -14.79
C LYS A 185 8.60 -18.74 -13.77
N ALA A 186 9.76 -18.29 -13.28
CA ALA A 186 10.48 -18.96 -12.19
C ALA A 186 9.86 -18.67 -10.82
N ALA A 187 9.34 -17.47 -10.57
CA ALA A 187 8.60 -17.13 -9.36
C ALA A 187 7.25 -17.85 -9.33
N ASP A 188 6.54 -17.91 -10.45
CA ASP A 188 5.32 -18.71 -10.61
C ASP A 188 5.61 -20.21 -10.53
N ALA A 189 6.75 -20.68 -11.05
CA ALA A 189 7.16 -22.08 -10.87
C ALA A 189 7.51 -22.40 -9.42
N VAL A 190 8.21 -21.49 -8.71
CA VAL A 190 8.54 -21.63 -7.28
C VAL A 190 7.27 -21.53 -6.42
N LEU A 191 6.35 -20.63 -6.75
CA LEU A 191 5.05 -20.51 -6.07
C LEU A 191 4.15 -21.71 -6.39
N ALA A 192 4.14 -22.22 -7.62
CA ALA A 192 3.40 -23.44 -7.99
C ALA A 192 4.02 -24.71 -7.38
N GLU A 193 5.33 -24.74 -7.17
CA GLU A 193 6.04 -25.83 -6.50
C GLU A 193 5.87 -25.77 -4.96
N LEU A 194 5.78 -24.56 -4.38
CA LEU A 194 5.50 -24.35 -2.95
C LEU A 194 4.02 -24.49 -2.58
N TYR A 195 3.09 -24.14 -3.48
CA TYR A 195 1.66 -23.99 -3.16
C TYR A 195 0.70 -24.78 -4.06
N GLY A 196 1.18 -25.53 -5.06
CA GLY A 196 0.34 -26.30 -5.98
C GLY A 196 -0.43 -25.44 -7.01
N PRO A 197 -1.20 -26.05 -7.92
CA PRO A 197 -1.88 -25.35 -9.00
C PRO A 197 -2.82 -24.25 -8.49
N THR A 198 -2.63 -23.06 -9.06
CA THR A 198 -3.15 -21.72 -8.69
C THR A 198 -4.68 -21.55 -8.65
N ALA A 199 -5.46 -22.59 -8.94
CA ALA A 199 -6.92 -22.54 -8.88
C ALA A 199 -7.48 -22.37 -7.45
N ASP A 200 -6.66 -22.64 -6.42
CA ASP A 200 -7.06 -22.54 -5.01
C ASP A 200 -6.53 -21.26 -4.31
N LEU A 201 -5.77 -20.41 -5.02
CA LEU A 201 -5.20 -19.18 -4.44
C LEU A 201 -6.19 -18.02 -4.36
N GLN A 202 -7.19 -17.97 -5.26
CA GLN A 202 -8.29 -17.00 -5.13
C GLN A 202 -9.17 -17.27 -3.89
N HIS A 203 -9.19 -18.50 -3.38
CA HIS A 203 -9.90 -18.85 -2.16
C HIS A 203 -9.09 -18.63 -0.86
N ARG A 204 -7.78 -18.37 -0.96
CA ARG A 204 -6.85 -18.26 0.18
C ARG A 204 -6.47 -16.83 0.58
N PHE A 205 -6.95 -15.82 -0.13
CA PHE A 205 -7.04 -14.44 0.36
C PHE A 205 -8.41 -14.19 1.02
N THR A 206 -8.95 -15.18 1.71
CA THR A 206 -9.93 -14.90 2.77
C THR A 206 -9.24 -13.93 3.72
N VAL A 207 -9.74 -12.69 3.77
CA VAL A 207 -9.43 -11.73 4.83
C VAL A 207 -9.42 -12.54 6.12
N ALA A 208 -8.27 -12.59 6.79
CA ALA A 208 -8.14 -13.34 8.03
C ALA A 208 -9.34 -12.96 8.90
N PRO A 209 -10.09 -13.94 9.44
CA PRO A 209 -11.31 -13.64 10.18
C PRO A 209 -11.00 -12.55 11.20
N HIS A 210 -11.85 -11.51 11.22
CA HIS A 210 -11.74 -10.39 12.15
C HIS A 210 -11.49 -10.96 13.55
N ASP A 211 -10.31 -10.66 14.09
CA ASP A 211 -9.97 -11.04 15.44
C ASP A 211 -10.61 -10.00 16.38
N PRO A 212 -11.72 -10.35 17.08
CA PRO A 212 -12.44 -9.38 17.89
C PRO A 212 -11.58 -8.84 19.03
N GLU A 213 -10.57 -9.57 19.47
CA GLU A 213 -9.63 -9.12 20.50
C GLU A 213 -8.74 -8.01 19.96
N ALA A 214 -8.17 -8.17 18.75
CA ALA A 214 -7.37 -7.15 18.09
C ALA A 214 -8.19 -5.87 17.79
N GLU A 215 -9.46 -6.00 17.44
CA GLU A 215 -10.36 -4.85 17.26
C GLU A 215 -10.63 -4.12 18.57
N GLN A 216 -10.87 -4.87 19.65
CA GLN A 216 -11.08 -4.30 20.97
C GLN A 216 -9.84 -3.57 21.50
N GLU A 217 -8.65 -4.15 21.34
CA GLU A 217 -7.38 -3.51 21.70
C GLU A 217 -7.16 -2.22 20.92
N ARG A 218 -7.43 -2.26 19.61
CA ARG A 218 -7.33 -1.09 18.73
C ARG A 218 -8.30 0.01 19.18
N ASP A 219 -9.56 -0.34 19.42
CA ASP A 219 -10.58 0.60 19.89
C ASP A 219 -10.20 1.23 21.24
N GLY A 220 -9.61 0.45 22.14
CA GLY A 220 -9.06 0.95 23.41
C GLY A 220 -7.96 1.98 23.22
N ALA A 221 -6.99 1.72 22.33
CA ALA A 221 -5.92 2.66 22.00
C ALA A 221 -6.45 3.96 21.37
N TYR A 222 -7.48 3.87 20.53
CA TYR A 222 -8.13 5.04 19.95
C TYR A 222 -8.83 5.90 21.01
N ARG A 223 -9.52 5.27 21.97
CA ARG A 223 -10.16 5.99 23.08
C ARG A 223 -9.15 6.66 24.01
N GLU A 224 -8.05 5.99 24.34
CA GLU A 224 -6.97 6.60 25.14
C GLU A 224 -6.36 7.82 24.42
N ARG A 225 -6.11 7.70 23.12
CA ARG A 225 -5.67 8.83 22.29
C ARG A 225 -6.69 9.97 22.32
N ALA A 226 -7.98 9.68 22.21
CA ALA A 226 -9.04 10.67 22.26
C ALA A 226 -9.05 11.46 23.58
N HIS A 227 -8.86 10.77 24.72
CA HIS A 227 -8.69 11.42 26.02
C HIS A 227 -7.48 12.36 26.08
N LEU A 228 -6.32 11.92 25.56
CA LEU A 228 -5.12 12.74 25.53
C LEU A 228 -5.28 13.98 24.65
N VAL A 229 -5.92 13.83 23.48
CA VAL A 229 -6.22 14.95 22.59
C VAL A 229 -7.17 15.93 23.25
N ALA A 230 -8.24 15.47 23.90
CA ALA A 230 -9.18 16.34 24.62
C ALA A 230 -8.47 17.11 25.76
N LEU A 231 -7.59 16.44 26.51
CA LEU A 231 -6.78 17.07 27.56
C LEU A 231 -5.84 18.15 26.99
N VAL A 232 -5.12 17.85 25.89
CA VAL A 232 -4.22 18.80 25.22
C VAL A 232 -5.00 19.99 24.66
N ALA A 233 -6.12 19.74 23.99
CA ALA A 233 -6.98 20.79 23.45
C ALA A 233 -7.51 21.71 24.56
N GLY A 234 -8.11 21.14 25.62
CA GLY A 234 -8.65 21.93 26.73
C GLY A 234 -7.61 22.63 27.60
N GLY A 235 -6.37 22.11 27.65
CA GLY A 235 -5.32 22.64 28.51
C GLY A 235 -4.35 23.61 27.83
N LEU A 236 -4.10 23.45 26.53
CA LEU A 236 -3.01 24.14 25.82
C LEU A 236 -3.46 24.95 24.61
N ALA A 237 -4.66 24.72 24.08
CA ALA A 237 -5.11 25.42 22.89
C ALA A 237 -5.61 26.83 23.19
N GLU A 238 -5.32 27.75 22.27
CA GLU A 238 -5.84 29.12 22.27
C GLU A 238 -7.29 29.16 21.77
N GLN A 239 -7.63 28.22 20.90
CA GLN A 239 -8.95 28.06 20.30
C GLN A 239 -9.21 26.57 20.08
N VAL A 240 -10.41 26.11 20.39
CA VAL A 240 -10.88 24.75 20.09
C VAL A 240 -12.29 24.84 19.55
N VAL A 241 -12.54 24.22 18.40
CA VAL A 241 -13.88 24.02 17.86
C VAL A 241 -14.04 22.58 17.38
N VAL A 242 -15.26 22.07 17.42
CA VAL A 242 -15.61 20.74 16.94
C VAL A 242 -16.62 20.88 15.80
N ALA A 243 -16.35 20.22 14.68
CA ALA A 243 -17.26 20.20 13.54
C ALA A 243 -17.54 18.76 13.07
N PRO A 244 -18.63 18.50 12.32
CA PRO A 244 -18.81 17.23 11.63
C PRO A 244 -17.63 16.90 10.70
N ALA A 245 -17.32 15.61 10.52
CA ALA A 245 -16.26 15.13 9.61
C ALA A 245 -16.86 14.73 8.23
N PRO A 246 -16.93 15.63 7.23
CA PRO A 246 -17.54 15.31 5.93
C PRO A 246 -16.67 14.38 5.06
N ASP A 247 -15.41 14.17 5.43
CA ASP A 247 -14.45 13.30 4.77
C ASP A 247 -14.55 11.83 5.22
N VAL A 248 -15.42 11.53 6.19
CA VAL A 248 -15.72 10.18 6.66
C VAL A 248 -17.15 9.83 6.30
N ASP A 249 -17.35 8.78 5.50
CA ASP A 249 -18.68 8.35 5.02
C ASP A 249 -19.61 7.86 6.14
N GLU A 250 -19.05 7.52 7.31
CA GLU A 250 -19.79 7.04 8.46
C GLU A 250 -20.41 8.21 9.27
N PRO A 251 -21.71 8.15 9.60
CA PRO A 251 -22.38 9.25 10.29
C PRO A 251 -21.89 9.41 11.74
N GLY A 252 -21.83 10.66 12.19
CA GLY A 252 -21.52 11.02 13.57
C GLY A 252 -20.04 11.20 13.88
N TRP A 253 -19.15 10.95 12.92
CA TRP A 253 -17.74 11.32 13.05
C TRP A 253 -17.59 12.84 13.14
N GLN A 254 -16.68 13.27 13.99
CA GLN A 254 -16.40 14.68 14.25
C GLN A 254 -14.90 14.96 14.09
N ILE A 255 -14.55 16.20 13.77
CA ILE A 255 -13.17 16.69 13.76
C ILE A 255 -13.05 17.76 14.83
N LEU A 256 -12.07 17.59 15.71
CA LEU A 256 -11.63 18.62 16.64
C LEU A 256 -10.52 19.43 15.97
N TYR A 257 -10.74 20.74 15.85
CA TYR A 257 -9.75 21.71 15.40
C TYR A 257 -9.24 22.50 16.59
N ALA A 258 -7.94 22.45 16.86
CA ALA A 258 -7.31 23.20 17.94
C ALA A 258 -6.17 24.08 17.41
N THR A 259 -6.11 25.33 17.87
CA THR A 259 -4.99 26.22 17.59
C THR A 259 -4.00 26.14 18.75
N LEU A 260 -2.87 25.47 18.53
CA LEU A 260 -1.79 25.32 19.50
C LEU A 260 -0.65 26.28 19.12
N HIS A 261 -0.42 27.33 19.91
CA HIS A 261 0.64 28.32 19.66
C HIS A 261 0.63 28.86 18.22
N GLY A 262 -0.55 29.31 17.77
CA GLY A 262 -0.73 29.89 16.44
C GLY A 262 -0.70 28.90 15.25
N ARG A 263 -0.65 27.58 15.47
CA ARG A 263 -0.82 26.59 14.39
C ARG A 263 -2.02 25.69 14.66
N GLN A 264 -2.78 25.39 13.61
CA GLN A 264 -3.90 24.48 13.71
C GLN A 264 -3.41 23.03 13.81
N CYS A 265 -4.10 22.23 14.60
CA CYS A 265 -3.98 20.79 14.66
C CYS A 265 -5.39 20.21 14.59
N SER A 266 -5.57 19.14 13.83
CA SER A 266 -6.87 18.48 13.66
C SER A 266 -6.80 16.99 14.01
N TRP A 267 -7.89 16.46 14.56
CA TRP A 267 -8.06 15.03 14.84
C TRP A 267 -9.51 14.60 14.64
N HIS A 268 -9.70 13.46 13.99
CA HIS A 268 -10.98 12.78 13.92
C HIS A 268 -11.31 12.06 15.23
N PHE A 269 -12.58 12.18 15.63
CA PHE A 269 -13.18 11.52 16.78
C PHE A 269 -14.32 10.61 16.31
N SER A 270 -14.26 9.38 16.80
CA SER A 270 -15.34 8.40 16.62
C SER A 270 -16.60 8.86 17.34
N PRO A 271 -17.81 8.56 16.82
CA PRO A 271 -19.05 8.82 17.54
C PRO A 271 -19.08 8.25 18.97
N ARG A 272 -18.32 7.19 19.25
CA ARG A 272 -18.23 6.54 20.58
C ARG A 272 -17.45 7.36 21.62
N ASP A 273 -16.66 8.32 21.17
CA ASP A 273 -15.81 9.18 21.99
C ASP A 273 -16.27 10.64 21.96
N ALA A 274 -17.46 10.91 21.40
CA ALA A 274 -18.04 12.26 21.31
C ALA A 274 -18.28 12.89 22.70
N ASP A 275 -18.52 12.06 23.73
CA ASP A 275 -18.64 12.49 25.12
C ASP A 275 -17.37 13.21 25.63
N LEU A 276 -16.21 12.89 25.07
CA LEU A 276 -14.94 13.50 25.47
C LEU A 276 -14.76 14.93 24.95
N ILE A 277 -15.55 15.34 23.95
CA ILE A 277 -15.41 16.64 23.27
C ILE A 277 -16.69 17.47 23.30
N GLU A 278 -17.78 16.95 23.88
CA GLU A 278 -19.10 17.62 23.99
C GLU A 278 -19.04 19.01 24.66
N HIS A 279 -18.02 19.24 25.48
CA HIS A 279 -17.86 20.49 26.22
C HIS A 279 -17.15 21.60 25.42
N PHE A 280 -16.64 21.31 24.23
CA PHE A 280 -16.08 22.31 23.33
C PHE A 280 -17.17 22.95 22.45
N ASP A 281 -16.86 24.11 21.87
CA ASP A 281 -17.81 24.78 20.99
C ASP A 281 -18.00 23.98 19.68
N HIS A 282 -19.25 23.59 19.42
CA HIS A 282 -19.62 22.88 18.19
C HIS A 282 -20.03 23.88 17.11
N VAL A 283 -19.40 23.78 15.95
CA VAL A 283 -19.62 24.66 14.80
C VAL A 283 -20.01 23.86 13.55
N PRO A 284 -20.68 24.48 12.57
CA PRO A 284 -20.88 23.90 11.24
C PRO A 284 -19.56 23.55 10.53
N ALA A 285 -19.60 22.61 9.59
CA ALA A 285 -18.41 22.20 8.83
C ALA A 285 -17.87 23.29 7.87
N ASP A 286 -18.69 24.27 7.52
CA ASP A 286 -18.31 25.44 6.71
C ASP A 286 -17.83 26.64 7.55
N ASP A 287 -17.75 26.49 8.88
CA ASP A 287 -17.21 27.53 9.75
C ASP A 287 -15.73 27.79 9.41
N PRO A 288 -15.28 29.06 9.29
CA PRO A 288 -13.89 29.40 9.01
C PRO A 288 -12.89 28.80 10.01
N CYS A 289 -13.28 28.62 11.28
CA CYS A 289 -12.44 28.03 12.33
C CYS A 289 -12.32 26.51 12.20
N ALA A 290 -13.25 25.87 11.48
CA ALA A 290 -13.26 24.44 11.17
C ALA A 290 -12.74 24.13 9.75
N GLN A 291 -12.10 25.10 9.08
CA GLN A 291 -11.41 24.83 7.82
C GLN A 291 -10.01 24.30 8.09
N TRP A 292 -9.68 23.18 7.45
CA TRP A 292 -8.33 22.63 7.50
C TRP A 292 -7.35 23.58 6.80
N ASP A 293 -6.28 23.96 7.50
CA ASP A 293 -5.27 24.89 6.99
C ASP A 293 -4.24 24.25 6.03
N GLY A 294 -4.40 22.97 5.69
CA GLY A 294 -3.53 22.23 4.78
C GLY A 294 -2.29 21.59 5.43
N HIS A 295 -2.17 21.58 6.76
CA HIS A 295 -1.06 20.91 7.44
C HIS A 295 -1.02 19.40 7.16
N THR A 296 0.17 18.86 6.88
CA THR A 296 0.37 17.41 6.83
C THR A 296 0.36 16.80 8.22
N THR A 297 0.15 15.48 8.29
CA THR A 297 0.25 14.72 9.54
C THR A 297 1.62 14.88 10.21
N ASP A 298 2.71 14.84 9.43
CA ASP A 298 4.07 15.01 9.96
C ASP A 298 4.30 16.43 10.48
N ALA A 299 3.88 17.46 9.73
CA ALA A 299 3.99 18.85 10.18
C ALA A 299 3.23 19.10 11.50
N LYS A 300 2.07 18.47 11.67
CA LYS A 300 1.31 18.48 12.93
C LYS A 300 2.12 17.86 14.08
N TYR A 301 2.71 16.68 13.88
CA TYR A 301 3.46 16.00 14.94
C TYR A 301 4.80 16.63 15.25
N GLU A 302 5.51 17.18 14.26
CA GLU A 302 6.72 17.99 14.49
C GLU A 302 6.41 19.21 15.34
N HIS A 303 5.29 19.88 15.08
CA HIS A 303 4.84 21.00 15.91
C HIS A 303 4.51 20.57 17.34
N ILE A 304 3.82 19.46 17.52
CA ILE A 304 3.50 18.93 18.86
C ILE A 304 4.78 18.55 19.62
N ASP A 305 5.76 17.91 18.98
CA ASP A 305 7.05 17.58 19.60
C ASP A 305 7.81 18.86 20.00
N TYR A 306 7.83 19.87 19.13
CA TYR A 306 8.38 21.18 19.45
C TYR A 306 7.73 21.80 20.69
N LEU A 307 6.40 21.75 20.79
CA LEU A 307 5.66 22.26 21.96
C LEU A 307 5.95 21.45 23.22
N ALA A 308 5.97 20.12 23.13
CA ALA A 308 6.28 19.25 24.26
C ALA A 308 7.67 19.53 24.84
N ARG A 309 8.69 19.73 23.98
CA ARG A 309 10.05 20.11 24.40
C ARG A 309 10.10 21.51 25.01
N SER A 310 9.32 22.44 24.46
CA SER A 310 9.25 23.82 24.95
C SER A 310 8.60 23.92 26.32
N LEU A 311 7.55 23.14 26.58
CA LEU A 311 6.88 23.04 27.88
C LEU A 311 7.71 22.27 28.93
N GLY A 312 8.45 21.25 28.48
CA GLY A 312 9.30 20.42 29.33
C GLY A 312 10.62 21.07 29.74
N THR A 313 11.01 22.20 29.13
CA THR A 313 12.15 22.98 29.60
C THR A 313 11.72 23.64 30.91
N PRO A 314 12.27 23.25 32.08
CA PRO A 314 11.87 23.82 33.35
C PRO A 314 12.17 25.32 33.28
N GLY A 315 11.10 26.10 33.09
CA GLY A 315 11.21 27.54 33.10
C GLY A 315 11.88 27.91 34.41
N THR A 316 13.05 28.55 34.32
CA THR A 316 13.69 29.25 35.43
C THR A 316 12.57 29.94 36.18
N VAL A 317 12.21 29.40 37.35
CA VAL A 317 11.13 29.92 38.18
C VAL A 317 11.50 31.38 38.42
N ARG A 318 10.87 32.29 37.68
CA ARG A 318 11.05 33.72 37.88
C ARG A 318 10.43 33.99 39.23
N GLY A 319 11.27 34.06 40.24
CA GLY A 319 10.89 34.35 41.62
C GLY A 319 9.94 35.55 41.62
N ARG A 320 8.74 35.31 42.15
CA ARG A 320 7.85 36.38 42.60
C ARG A 320 8.35 36.89 43.95
#